data_AF-A0A962Y0E6-F1
#
_entry.id   AF-A0A962Y0E6-F1
#
_cell.length_a   1.000
_cell.length_b   1.000
_cell.length_c   1.000
_cell.angle_alpha   90.00
_cell.angle_beta   90.00
_cell.angle_gamma   90.00
#
_symmetry.space_group_name_H-M   'P 1'
#
loop_
_entity.id
_entity.type
_entity.pdbx_description
1 polymer ?
#
loop_
_entity_poly.entity_id
_entity_poly.type
_entity_poly.pdbx_seq_one_letter_code
_entity_poly.pdbx_strand_id
1 'polypeptide(L)'
;EHRLKAQGWRVHIQRKAQKGKPLSACQERRNTRIARVRARVEHVFATLAQMGKKRLRCIGLDRATFQLTGKVATYNLRRRCSLKACGVVAF
;
A
#
# COMPACT_ATOMS: atom_id res chain seq x y z
N GLU A 1 10.28 13.39 -12.93
CA GLU A 1 8.97 14.08 -13.02
C GLU A 1 8.67 14.66 -14.40
N HIS A 2 9.64 15.32 -15.05
CA HIS A 2 9.46 15.94 -16.38
C HIS A 2 8.87 15.00 -17.43
N ARG A 3 9.37 13.76 -17.53
CA ARG A 3 8.81 12.74 -18.45
C ARG A 3 7.33 12.45 -18.20
N LEU A 4 6.91 12.34 -16.94
CA LEU A 4 5.52 12.04 -16.58
C LEU A 4 4.59 13.22 -16.88
N LYS A 5 5.07 14.45 -16.63
CA LYS A 5 4.33 15.67 -16.96
C LYS A 5 4.19 15.85 -18.48
N ALA A 6 5.24 15.55 -19.24
CA ALA A 6 5.21 15.60 -20.71
C ALA A 6 4.19 14.61 -21.31
N GLN A 7 3.96 13.49 -20.63
CA GLN A 7 2.94 12.50 -20.97
C GLN A 7 1.53 12.85 -20.44
N GLY A 8 1.32 14.06 -19.89
CA GLY A 8 0.03 14.52 -19.39
C GLY A 8 -0.36 13.99 -18.00
N TRP A 9 0.52 13.25 -17.31
CA TRP A 9 0.18 12.66 -16.01
C TRP A 9 0.30 13.67 -14.87
N ARG A 10 -0.70 13.63 -13.97
CA ARG A 10 -0.63 14.33 -12.69
C ARG A 10 0.29 13.58 -11.72
N VAL A 11 1.44 14.18 -11.41
CA VAL A 11 2.46 13.54 -10.56
C VAL A 11 2.03 13.50 -9.09
N HIS A 12 1.71 12.30 -8.59
CA HIS A 12 1.37 12.02 -7.19
C HIS A 12 2.56 11.43 -6.40
N ILE A 13 3.77 11.88 -6.71
CA ILE A 13 4.99 11.52 -5.97
C ILE A 13 5.12 12.43 -4.74
N GLN A 14 5.32 11.83 -3.55
CA GLN A 14 5.57 12.57 -2.32
C GLN A 14 6.95 13.21 -2.34
N ARG A 15 7.03 14.44 -1.82
CA ARG A 15 8.31 15.15 -1.68
C ARG A 15 9.02 14.69 -0.41
N LYS A 16 10.30 14.37 -0.51
CA LYS A 16 11.14 14.01 0.63
C LYS A 16 11.79 15.29 1.19
N ALA A 17 11.75 15.47 2.50
CA ALA A 17 12.51 16.51 3.18
C ALA A 17 14.02 16.27 2.99
N GLN A 18 14.81 17.35 2.93
CA GLN A 18 16.26 17.26 2.87
C GLN A 18 16.86 17.61 4.24
N LYS A 19 18.09 17.17 4.51
CA LYS A 19 18.78 17.50 5.78
C LYS A 19 18.85 19.03 5.94
N GLY A 20 18.39 19.54 7.09
CA GLY A 20 18.35 20.98 7.38
C GLY A 20 17.30 21.78 6.61
N LYS A 21 16.46 21.14 5.78
CA LYS A 21 15.41 21.80 5.00
C LYS A 21 14.09 21.03 5.16
N PRO A 22 13.27 21.37 6.18
CA PRO A 22 11.97 20.76 6.35
C PRO A 22 11.05 21.08 5.17
N LEU A 23 9.99 20.28 5.03
CA LEU A 23 8.97 20.55 4.01
C LEU A 23 8.22 21.83 4.35
N SER A 24 7.91 22.64 3.35
CA SER A 24 6.97 23.76 3.55
C SER A 24 5.57 23.23 3.87
N ALA A 25 4.75 24.01 4.58
CA ALA A 25 3.37 23.65 4.90
C ALA A 25 2.54 23.24 3.66
N CYS A 26 2.76 23.88 2.51
CA CYS A 26 2.11 23.52 1.25
C CYS A 26 2.52 22.12 0.76
N GLN A 27 3.81 21.79 0.86
CA GLN A 27 4.33 20.47 0.48
C GLN A 27 3.84 19.37 1.42
N GLU A 28 3.75 19.66 2.72
CA GLU A 28 3.18 18.73 3.71
C GLU A 28 1.71 18.46 3.41
N ARG A 29 0.87 19.49 3.24
CA ARG A 29 -0.54 19.32 2.87
C ARG A 29 -0.71 18.46 1.60
N ARG A 30 0.13 18.70 0.59
CA ARG A 30 0.16 17.87 -0.64
C ARG A 30 0.54 16.41 -0.32
N ASN A 31 1.59 16.20 0.46
CA ASN A 31 2.05 14.86 0.83
C ASN A 31 1.01 14.10 1.66
N THR A 32 0.31 14.77 2.58
CA THR A 32 -0.78 14.21 3.39
C THR A 32 -1.95 13.76 2.53
N ARG A 33 -2.34 14.57 1.53
CA ARG A 33 -3.39 14.18 0.58
C ARG A 33 -3.02 12.92 -0.20
N ILE A 34 -1.76 12.82 -0.64
CA ILE A 34 -1.25 11.63 -1.34
C ILE A 34 -1.15 10.43 -0.38
N ALA A 35 -0.64 10.65 0.83
CA ALA A 35 -0.47 9.62 1.86
C ALA A 35 -1.80 8.97 2.24
N ARG A 36 -2.86 9.76 2.40
CA ARG A 36 -4.20 9.28 2.78
C ARG A 36 -4.73 8.20 1.84
N VAL A 37 -4.48 8.35 0.54
CA VAL A 37 -4.88 7.35 -0.47
C VAL A 37 -3.91 6.16 -0.46
N ARG A 38 -2.59 6.42 -0.43
CA ARG A 38 -1.56 5.37 -0.44
C ARG A 38 -1.63 4.43 0.77
N ALA A 39 -1.91 4.96 1.95
CA ALA A 39 -1.98 4.21 3.20
C ALA A 39 -2.93 3.00 3.11
N ARG A 40 -4.04 3.12 2.36
CA ARG A 40 -4.99 2.02 2.15
C ARG A 40 -4.37 0.82 1.42
N VAL A 41 -3.45 1.08 0.49
CA VAL A 41 -2.75 0.06 -0.28
C VAL A 41 -1.51 -0.43 0.45
N GLU A 42 -0.73 0.49 1.01
CA GLU A 42 0.49 0.17 1.75
C GLU A 42 0.22 -0.67 2.99
N HIS A 43 -0.92 -0.47 3.65
CA HIS A 43 -1.34 -1.30 4.78
C HIS A 43 -1.47 -2.78 4.39
N VAL A 44 -1.99 -3.10 3.21
CA VAL A 44 -2.06 -4.47 2.69
C VAL A 44 -0.66 -5.08 2.60
N PHE A 45 0.27 -4.35 2.00
CA PHE A 45 1.66 -4.81 1.85
C PHE A 45 2.40 -4.92 3.18
N ALA A 46 2.11 -4.04 4.14
CA ALA A 46 2.65 -4.13 5.49
C ALA A 46 2.18 -5.41 6.20
N THR A 47 0.91 -5.77 6.09
CA THR A 47 0.41 -7.03 6.67
C THR A 47 0.98 -8.25 5.95
N LEU A 48 1.05 -8.23 4.61
CA LEU A 48 1.73 -9.29 3.87
C LEU A 48 3.20 -9.42 4.27
N ALA A 49 3.84 -8.31 4.65
CA ALA A 49 5.20 -8.34 5.15
C ALA A 49 5.35 -9.04 6.51
N GLN A 50 4.39 -8.83 7.40
CA GLN A 50 4.28 -9.60 8.65
C GLN A 50 4.03 -11.08 8.38
N MET A 51 3.32 -11.42 7.30
CA MET A 51 3.11 -12.80 6.82
C MET A 51 4.32 -13.36 6.02
N GLY A 52 5.50 -12.81 6.23
CA GLY A 52 6.75 -13.26 5.61
C GLY A 52 6.98 -12.78 4.18
N LYS A 53 6.26 -11.75 3.69
CA LYS A 53 6.40 -11.22 2.33
C LYS A 53 6.33 -12.35 1.28
N LYS A 54 7.32 -12.35 0.37
CA LYS A 54 7.56 -13.34 -0.68
C LYS A 54 8.31 -14.58 -0.20
N ARG A 55 8.55 -14.76 1.10
CA ARG A 55 9.20 -15.96 1.64
C ARG A 55 8.30 -17.16 1.39
N LEU A 56 8.79 -18.06 0.54
CA LEU A 56 8.18 -19.33 0.16
C LEU A 56 9.27 -20.39 0.27
N ARG A 57 8.92 -21.59 0.76
CA ARG A 57 9.84 -22.73 0.87
C ARG A 57 9.41 -23.93 0.02
N CYS A 58 8.33 -23.76 -0.75
CA CYS A 58 7.82 -24.81 -1.62
C CYS A 58 8.56 -24.84 -2.96
N ILE A 59 8.70 -26.03 -3.50
CA ILE A 59 9.17 -26.27 -4.86
C ILE A 59 7.95 -26.37 -5.78
N GLY A 60 7.99 -25.68 -6.93
CA GLY A 60 6.94 -25.66 -7.94
C GLY A 60 6.11 -24.36 -7.94
N LEU A 61 5.82 -23.86 -9.14
CA LEU A 61 5.10 -22.59 -9.36
C LEU A 61 3.67 -22.64 -8.82
N ASP A 62 2.97 -23.76 -9.00
CA ASP A 62 1.57 -23.90 -8.56
C ASP A 62 1.46 -23.82 -7.04
N ARG A 63 2.39 -24.46 -6.31
CA ARG A 63 2.46 -24.41 -4.84
C ARG A 63 2.81 -23.00 -4.36
N ALA A 64 3.75 -22.34 -5.03
CA ALA A 64 4.13 -20.96 -4.72
C ALA A 64 2.94 -20.00 -4.91
N THR A 65 2.20 -20.16 -6.01
CA THR A 65 1.01 -19.38 -6.34
C THR A 65 -0.08 -19.63 -5.31
N PHE A 66 -0.36 -20.89 -4.96
CA PHE A 66 -1.32 -21.24 -3.93
C PHE A 66 -0.98 -20.61 -2.58
N GLN A 67 0.27 -20.70 -2.13
CA GLN A 67 0.70 -20.08 -0.86
C GLN A 67 0.56 -18.56 -0.88
N LEU A 68 0.93 -17.90 -1.98
CA LEU A 68 0.79 -16.45 -2.10
C LEU A 68 -0.68 -16.02 -2.10
N THR A 69 -1.52 -16.69 -2.89
CA THR A 69 -2.97 -16.47 -2.93
C THR A 69 -3.60 -16.69 -1.57
N GLY A 70 -3.20 -17.75 -0.86
CA GLY A 70 -3.63 -18.04 0.51
C GLY A 70 -3.30 -16.90 1.49
N LYS A 71 -2.10 -16.31 1.42
CA LYS A 71 -1.75 -15.14 2.25
C LYS A 71 -2.67 -13.95 1.98
N VAL A 72 -2.94 -13.65 0.71
CA VAL A 72 -3.83 -12.54 0.32
C VAL A 72 -5.28 -12.82 0.75
N ALA A 73 -5.75 -14.05 0.58
CA ALA A 73 -7.08 -14.47 1.02
C ALA A 73 -7.27 -14.30 2.54
N THR A 74 -6.30 -14.78 3.33
CA THR A 74 -6.31 -14.62 4.79
C THR A 74 -6.30 -13.14 5.21
N TYR A 75 -5.50 -12.30 4.54
CA TYR A 75 -5.54 -10.85 4.77
C TYR A 75 -6.94 -10.28 4.50
N ASN A 76 -7.54 -10.62 3.36
CA ASN A 76 -8.86 -10.14 2.97
C ASN A 76 -9.95 -10.58 3.96
N LEU A 77 -9.90 -11.83 4.44
CA LEU A 77 -10.81 -12.33 5.47
C LEU A 77 -10.68 -11.56 6.77
N ARG A 78 -9.46 -11.40 7.29
CA ARG A 78 -9.19 -10.62 8.52
C ARG A 78 -9.67 -9.18 8.37
N ARG A 79 -9.37 -8.55 7.23
CA ARG A 79 -9.83 -7.18 6.93
C ARG A 79 -11.36 -7.10 6.90
N ARG A 80 -12.03 -8.07 6.28
CA ARG A 80 -13.50 -8.14 6.24
C ARG A 80 -14.09 -8.23 7.66
N CYS A 81 -13.54 -9.06 8.53
CA CYS A 81 -13.99 -9.15 9.92
C CYS A 81 -13.81 -7.83 10.67
N SER A 82 -12.66 -7.17 10.50
CA SER A 82 -12.41 -5.85 11.10
C SER A 82 -13.37 -4.78 10.57
N LEU A 83 -13.64 -4.76 9.26
CA LEU A 83 -14.60 -3.81 8.67
C LEU A 83 -16.02 -4.03 9.21
N LYS A 84 -16.45 -5.30 9.34
CA LYS A 84 -17.72 -5.64 9.98
C LYS A 84 -17.78 -5.17 11.43
N ALA A 85 -16.72 -5.40 12.21
CA ALA A 85 -16.64 -4.93 13.60
C ALA A 85 -16.68 -3.40 13.72
N CYS A 86 -16.16 -2.68 12.73
CA CYS A 86 -16.25 -1.22 12.63
C CYS A 86 -17.59 -0.72 12.06
N GLY A 87 -18.58 -1.59 11.82
CA GLY A 87 -19.88 -1.20 11.30
C GLY A 87 -19.88 -0.80 9.81
N VAL A 88 -18.81 -1.13 9.06
CA VAL A 88 -18.76 -0.87 7.62
C VAL A 88 -19.62 -1.91 6.89
N VAL A 89 -20.75 -1.47 6.36
CA VAL A 89 -21.66 -2.30 5.56
C VAL A 89 -21.11 -2.39 4.13
N ALA A 90 -21.05 -3.60 3.57
CA ALA A 90 -20.78 -3.75 2.15
C ALA A 90 -21.99 -3.23 1.37
N PHE A 91 -21.72 -2.38 0.37
CA PHE A 91 -22.72 -1.87 -0.58
C PHE A 91 -23.38 -3.01 -1.36
#